data_AF-V5HGE0-F1
#
_entry.id   AF-V5HGE0-F1
#
_cell.length_a   1.000
_cell.length_b   1.000
_cell.length_c   1.000
_cell.angle_alpha   90.00
_cell.angle_beta   90.00
_cell.angle_gamma   90.00
#
_symmetry.space_group_name_H-M   'P 1'
#
loop_
_entity.id
_entity.type
_entity.pdbx_description
1 polymer ?
#
loop_
_entity_poly.entity_id
_entity_poly.type
_entity_poly.pdbx_seq_one_letter_code
_entity_poly.pdbx_strand_id
1 'polypeptide(L)'
;NAASLEAIKRAALVVCLDGGLADADPYEVSWPRQVYKGGPNAEYVANRWWDKPVQVIVGEDGGSALLYDNTSFDGTVMAGVTNYCYDYAQKAGSFGALENDGEDAPQKLEFVLGPDTLHEIQKAKSSHARYAGGTERLIYEFSNYGKRVVESCNVSPDCYAHIALQLAAFRCS
;
A
#
# COMPACT_ATOMS: atom_id res chain seq x y z
N ASN A 1 2.07 24.91 -9.29
CA ASN A 1 2.58 24.22 -8.08
C ASN A 1 1.65 24.42 -6.88
N ALA A 2 1.50 25.63 -6.32
CA ALA A 2 0.70 25.85 -5.11
C ALA A 2 -0.75 25.33 -5.22
N ALA A 3 -1.45 25.66 -6.30
CA ALA A 3 -2.82 25.17 -6.54
C ALA A 3 -2.88 23.63 -6.63
N SER A 4 -1.94 23.00 -7.34
CA SER A 4 -1.82 21.54 -7.46
C SER A 4 -1.59 20.87 -6.10
N LEU A 5 -0.69 21.43 -5.30
CA LEU A 5 -0.41 20.95 -3.94
C LEU A 5 -1.65 21.07 -3.04
N GLU A 6 -2.37 22.19 -3.14
CA GLU A 6 -3.60 22.40 -2.38
C GLU A 6 -4.70 21.42 -2.77
N ALA A 7 -4.85 21.13 -4.07
CA ALA A 7 -5.79 20.12 -4.56
C ALA A 7 -5.48 18.73 -3.98
N ILE A 8 -4.20 18.32 -3.97
CA ILE A 8 -3.77 17.03 -3.40
C ILE A 8 -4.05 16.99 -1.89
N LYS A 9 -3.75 18.07 -1.16
CA LYS A 9 -4.02 18.17 0.27
C LYS A 9 -5.51 18.03 0.59
N ARG A 10 -6.36 18.74 -0.17
CA ARG A 10 -7.82 18.75 0.01
C ARG A 10 -8.54 17.50 -0.46
N ALA A 11 -7.94 16.71 -1.36
CA ALA A 11 -8.53 15.46 -1.82
C ALA A 11 -8.88 14.55 -0.63
N ALA A 12 -9.91 13.70 -0.73
CA ALA A 12 -10.23 12.77 0.37
C ALA A 12 -9.14 11.69 0.51
N LEU A 13 -8.70 11.15 -0.62
CA LEU A 13 -7.65 10.14 -0.74
C LEU A 13 -6.94 10.30 -2.10
N VAL A 14 -5.86 9.55 -2.30
CA VAL A 14 -5.21 9.41 -3.62
C VAL A 14 -5.40 7.98 -4.11
N VAL A 15 -5.66 7.81 -5.40
CA VAL A 15 -5.67 6.50 -6.07
C VAL A 15 -4.44 6.41 -6.97
N CYS A 16 -3.60 5.42 -6.71
CA CYS A 16 -2.38 5.12 -7.44
C CYS A 16 -2.66 3.96 -8.39
N LEU A 17 -2.66 4.24 -9.70
CA LEU A 17 -2.81 3.23 -10.74
C LEU A 17 -1.42 2.82 -11.19
N ASP A 18 -0.97 1.64 -10.75
CA ASP A 18 0.32 1.08 -11.12
C ASP A 18 0.14 0.06 -12.26
N GLY A 19 1.07 0.05 -13.21
CA GLY A 19 1.13 -1.00 -14.23
C GLY A 19 1.75 -2.30 -13.72
N GLY A 20 1.71 -3.34 -14.55
CA GLY A 20 2.30 -4.63 -14.24
C GLY A 20 3.83 -4.57 -14.12
N LEU A 21 4.40 -5.35 -13.20
CA LEU A 21 5.84 -5.53 -13.06
C LEU A 21 6.22 -6.98 -13.30
N ALA A 22 7.27 -7.19 -14.08
CA ALA A 22 7.92 -8.49 -14.15
C ALA A 22 8.86 -8.61 -12.96
N ASP A 23 8.43 -9.33 -11.93
CA ASP A 23 9.25 -9.71 -10.78
C ASP A 23 9.52 -11.22 -10.83
N ALA A 24 10.74 -11.63 -10.51
CA ALA A 24 11.12 -13.04 -10.47
C ALA A 24 10.65 -13.73 -9.18
N ASP A 25 10.38 -12.94 -8.15
CA ASP A 25 9.92 -13.44 -6.86
C ASP A 25 8.41 -13.75 -6.86
N PRO A 26 7.95 -14.65 -5.97
CA PRO A 26 6.52 -14.92 -5.78
C PRO A 26 5.72 -13.65 -5.43
N TYR A 27 4.41 -13.69 -5.70
CA TYR A 27 3.48 -12.58 -5.43
C TYR A 27 3.56 -12.07 -3.98
N GLU A 28 3.77 -12.99 -3.05
CA GLU A 28 3.90 -12.73 -1.62
C GLU A 28 5.10 -11.83 -1.26
N VAL A 29 6.07 -11.68 -2.15
CA VAL A 29 7.23 -10.79 -2.02
C VAL A 29 7.09 -9.58 -2.94
N SER A 30 6.74 -9.83 -4.21
CA SER A 30 6.68 -8.79 -5.24
C SER A 30 5.55 -7.80 -5.01
N TRP A 31 4.37 -8.24 -4.55
CA TRP A 31 3.25 -7.33 -4.29
C TRP A 31 3.54 -6.36 -3.12
N PRO A 32 3.97 -6.81 -1.93
CA PRO A 32 4.45 -5.90 -0.90
C PRO A 32 5.49 -4.92 -1.46
N ARG A 33 6.51 -5.42 -2.17
CA ARG A 33 7.57 -4.60 -2.76
C ARG A 33 7.01 -3.50 -3.66
N GLN A 34 6.03 -3.80 -4.51
CA GLN A 34 5.34 -2.79 -5.31
C GLN A 34 4.62 -1.75 -4.44
N VAL A 35 3.91 -2.18 -3.40
CA VAL A 35 3.18 -1.29 -2.49
C VAL A 35 4.11 -0.34 -1.73
N TYR A 36 5.19 -0.84 -1.12
CA TYR A 36 6.03 -0.04 -0.20
C TYR A 36 7.29 0.57 -0.84
N LYS A 37 7.80 0.02 -1.95
CA LYS A 37 8.97 0.57 -2.69
C LYS A 37 8.64 1.10 -4.08
N GLY A 38 7.46 0.79 -4.60
CA GLY A 38 7.12 1.06 -5.99
C GLY A 38 7.70 0.04 -6.98
N GLY A 39 8.13 -1.13 -6.51
CA GLY A 39 8.67 -2.20 -7.37
C GLY A 39 10.14 -2.50 -7.14
N PRO A 40 10.73 -3.46 -7.88
CA PRO A 40 12.12 -3.86 -7.72
C PRO A 40 13.11 -2.74 -8.06
N ASN A 41 12.78 -1.88 -9.02
CA ASN A 41 13.62 -0.73 -9.39
C ASN A 41 12.95 0.61 -9.07
N ALA A 42 11.98 0.61 -8.16
CA ALA A 42 11.23 1.79 -7.74
C ALA A 42 10.43 2.46 -8.88
N GLU A 43 9.94 1.66 -9.83
CA GLU A 43 9.19 2.08 -11.02
C GLU A 43 7.99 2.99 -10.67
N TYR A 44 7.27 2.66 -9.60
CA TYR A 44 6.09 3.36 -9.11
C TYR A 44 6.31 4.13 -7.81
N VAL A 45 7.56 4.32 -7.35
CA VAL A 45 7.81 5.07 -6.09
C VAL A 45 7.32 6.52 -6.20
N ALA A 46 7.43 7.10 -7.40
CA ALA A 46 6.96 8.45 -7.69
C ALA A 46 5.45 8.50 -7.95
N ASN A 47 4.79 7.35 -8.11
CA ASN A 47 3.33 7.26 -8.26
C ASN A 47 2.63 7.20 -6.89
N ARG A 48 3.12 8.00 -5.94
CA ARG A 48 2.67 8.07 -4.55
C ARG A 48 2.73 9.51 -4.08
N TRP A 49 1.89 9.84 -3.10
CA TRP A 49 2.00 11.07 -2.33
C TRP A 49 2.12 10.72 -0.85
N TRP A 50 3.36 10.55 -0.37
CA TRP A 50 3.63 10.01 0.98
C TRP A 50 3.08 10.84 2.14
N ASP A 51 2.81 12.13 1.94
CA ASP A 51 2.13 12.99 2.92
C ASP A 51 0.60 12.80 2.94
N LYS A 52 0.04 11.97 2.05
CA LYS A 52 -1.39 11.72 2.00
C LYS A 52 -1.77 10.66 3.05
N PRO A 53 -2.71 10.96 3.98
CA PRO A 53 -3.05 10.02 5.05
C PRO A 53 -3.59 8.68 4.59
N VAL A 54 -4.29 8.63 3.45
CA VAL A 54 -4.84 7.41 2.85
C VAL A 54 -4.63 7.43 1.35
N GLN A 55 -4.11 6.33 0.83
CA GLN A 55 -3.89 6.08 -0.58
C GLN A 55 -4.36 4.66 -0.93
N VAL A 56 -5.08 4.52 -2.04
CA VAL A 56 -5.47 3.22 -2.61
C VAL A 56 -4.51 2.93 -3.75
N ILE A 57 -3.87 1.77 -3.74
CA ILE A 57 -3.00 1.31 -4.83
C ILE A 57 -3.75 0.21 -5.56
N VAL A 58 -3.81 0.32 -6.89
CA VAL A 58 -4.40 -0.67 -7.80
C VAL A 58 -3.37 -1.00 -8.86
N GLY A 59 -2.91 -2.25 -8.85
CA GLY A 59 -2.03 -2.81 -9.87
C GLY A 59 -2.83 -3.32 -11.07
N GLU A 60 -2.23 -3.22 -12.25
CA GLU A 60 -2.77 -3.79 -13.49
C GLU A 60 -2.95 -5.31 -13.42
N ASP A 61 -2.16 -5.98 -12.58
CA ASP A 61 -2.25 -7.43 -12.30
C ASP A 61 -3.43 -7.80 -11.38
N GLY A 62 -4.24 -6.81 -10.95
CA GLY A 62 -5.37 -6.99 -10.04
C GLY A 62 -4.98 -6.91 -8.57
N GLY A 63 -3.70 -6.72 -8.25
CA GLY A 63 -3.26 -6.43 -6.89
C GLY A 63 -3.87 -5.13 -6.38
N SER A 64 -4.30 -5.09 -5.11
CA SER A 64 -4.75 -3.85 -4.49
C SER A 64 -4.33 -3.74 -3.03
N ALA A 65 -4.13 -2.51 -2.57
CA ALA A 65 -3.68 -2.23 -1.21
C ALA A 65 -4.16 -0.86 -0.73
N LEU A 66 -4.35 -0.75 0.59
CA LEU A 66 -4.49 0.53 1.27
C LEU A 66 -3.15 0.88 1.93
N LEU A 67 -2.57 1.99 1.50
CA LEU A 67 -1.40 2.59 2.12
C LEU A 67 -1.86 3.79 2.94
N TYR A 68 -1.51 3.82 4.22
CA TYR A 68 -1.97 4.88 5.12
C TYR A 68 -0.86 5.37 6.05
N ASP A 69 -1.03 6.58 6.52
CA ASP A 69 -0.15 7.21 7.49
C ASP A 69 -0.53 6.79 8.92
N ASN A 70 0.37 6.08 9.58
CA ASN A 70 0.22 5.62 10.97
C ASN A 70 0.18 6.77 11.99
N THR A 71 0.56 8.00 11.64
CA THR A 71 0.38 9.16 12.53
C THR A 71 -1.08 9.63 12.58
N SER A 72 -1.85 9.32 11.53
CA SER A 72 -3.24 9.74 11.38
C SER A 72 -4.23 8.65 11.79
N PHE A 73 -3.92 7.38 11.51
CA PHE A 73 -4.83 6.26 11.73
C PHE A 73 -4.15 5.06 12.39
N ASP A 74 -4.87 4.42 13.31
CA ASP A 74 -4.49 3.13 13.88
C ASP A 74 -4.81 1.98 12.90
N GLY A 75 -3.99 0.91 12.97
CA GLY A 75 -4.17 -0.27 12.12
C GLY A 75 -5.52 -0.96 12.27
N THR A 76 -6.13 -0.93 13.48
CA THR A 76 -7.46 -1.51 13.72
C THR A 76 -8.55 -0.74 12.99
N VAL A 77 -8.44 0.59 12.95
CA VAL A 77 -9.38 1.46 12.22
C VAL A 77 -9.27 1.18 10.73
N MET A 78 -8.05 1.11 10.20
CA MET A 78 -7.83 0.86 8.78
C MET A 78 -8.21 -0.56 8.37
N ALA A 79 -8.05 -1.56 9.24
CA ALA A 79 -8.57 -2.91 9.02
C ALA A 79 -10.10 -2.90 8.88
N GLY A 80 -10.80 -2.13 9.72
CA GLY A 80 -12.24 -1.92 9.61
C GLY A 80 -12.66 -1.30 8.26
N VAL A 81 -11.96 -0.24 7.83
CA VAL A 81 -12.21 0.40 6.52
C VAL A 81 -11.96 -0.58 5.38
N THR A 82 -10.87 -1.34 5.44
CA THR A 82 -10.51 -2.33 4.41
C THR A 82 -11.59 -3.40 4.28
N ASN A 83 -12.05 -3.96 5.39
CA ASN A 83 -13.13 -4.95 5.40
C ASN A 83 -14.44 -4.38 4.86
N TYR A 84 -14.79 -3.15 5.24
CA TYR A 84 -15.98 -2.50 4.71
C TYR A 84 -15.93 -2.33 3.19
N CYS A 85 -14.80 -1.84 2.65
CA CYS A 85 -14.61 -1.68 1.21
C CYS A 85 -14.70 -3.03 0.48
N TYR A 86 -14.10 -4.08 1.05
CA TYR A 86 -14.14 -5.43 0.50
C TYR A 86 -15.57 -5.98 0.46
N ASP A 87 -16.30 -5.93 1.58
CA ASP A 87 -17.69 -6.37 1.67
C ASP A 87 -18.61 -5.57 0.74
N TYR A 88 -18.38 -4.26 0.63
CA TYR A 88 -19.10 -3.40 -0.29
C TYR A 88 -18.87 -3.80 -1.73
N ALA A 89 -17.61 -3.99 -2.15
CA ALA A 89 -17.27 -4.40 -3.51
C ALA A 89 -17.89 -5.76 -3.87
N GLN A 90 -17.87 -6.72 -2.95
CA GLN A 90 -18.52 -8.02 -3.17
C GLN A 90 -20.03 -7.90 -3.35
N LYS A 91 -20.70 -7.03 -2.56
CA LYS A 91 -22.15 -6.84 -2.63
C LYS A 91 -22.59 -6.02 -3.85
N ALA A 92 -21.83 -4.98 -4.19
CA ALA A 92 -22.10 -4.10 -5.32
C ALA A 92 -21.96 -4.86 -6.66
N GLY A 93 -21.10 -5.87 -6.72
CA GLY A 93 -20.91 -6.69 -7.90
C GLY A 93 -20.24 -5.88 -9.03
N SER A 94 -20.96 -5.65 -10.13
CA SER A 94 -20.46 -4.85 -11.25
C SER A 94 -20.95 -3.41 -11.14
N PHE A 95 -20.03 -2.47 -11.21
CA PHE A 95 -20.36 -1.07 -11.45
C PHE A 95 -20.74 -0.93 -12.94
N GLY A 96 -22.02 -0.73 -13.21
CA GLY A 96 -22.45 -0.28 -14.54
C GLY A 96 -21.84 1.09 -14.83
N ALA A 97 -21.42 1.33 -16.07
CA ALA A 97 -21.09 2.69 -16.49
C ALA A 97 -22.35 3.55 -16.31
N LEU A 98 -22.25 4.58 -15.48
CA LEU A 98 -23.29 5.61 -15.42
C LEU A 98 -23.36 6.28 -16.81
N GLU A 99 -24.58 6.62 -17.23
CA GLU A 99 -24.76 7.41 -18.46
C GLU A 99 -24.05 8.74 -18.26
N ASN A 100 -23.10 9.05 -19.15
CA ASN A 100 -22.22 10.20 -19.04
C ASN A 100 -23.03 11.49 -18.80
N ASP A 101 -23.06 11.94 -17.55
CA ASP A 101 -23.99 12.94 -17.01
C ASP A 101 -23.64 14.38 -17.46
N GLY A 102 -22.61 14.51 -18.31
CA GLY A 102 -21.96 15.78 -18.59
C GLY A 102 -20.97 16.20 -17.50
N GLU A 103 -20.41 15.24 -16.74
CA GLU A 103 -19.30 15.54 -15.82
C GLU A 103 -18.09 16.09 -16.57
N ASP A 104 -17.45 17.11 -15.97
CA ASP A 104 -16.22 17.67 -16.50
C ASP A 104 -15.09 16.64 -16.46
N ALA A 105 -14.25 16.64 -17.49
CA ALA A 105 -13.09 15.76 -17.55
C ALA A 105 -12.14 16.00 -16.34
N PRO A 106 -11.50 14.96 -15.80
CA PRO A 106 -10.55 15.11 -14.70
C PRO A 106 -9.46 16.14 -15.02
N GLN A 107 -9.26 17.09 -14.11
CA GLN A 107 -8.25 18.12 -14.27
C GLN A 107 -6.85 17.59 -13.97
N LYS A 108 -5.94 17.69 -14.94
CA LYS A 108 -4.52 17.40 -14.73
C LYS A 108 -3.88 18.43 -13.81
N LEU A 109 -3.22 17.97 -12.76
CA LEU A 109 -2.48 18.81 -11.83
C LEU A 109 -1.06 19.07 -12.35
N GLU A 110 -0.78 20.30 -12.77
CA GLU A 110 0.52 20.65 -13.38
C GLU A 110 1.55 21.11 -12.33
N PHE A 111 2.81 20.71 -12.55
CA PHE A 111 3.96 21.14 -11.77
C PHE A 111 5.02 21.76 -12.69
N VAL A 112 5.40 22.99 -12.38
CA VAL A 112 6.51 23.72 -13.00
C VAL A 112 7.77 23.39 -12.21
N LEU A 113 8.74 22.74 -12.85
CA LEU A 113 9.97 22.29 -12.23
C LEU A 113 11.12 23.24 -12.57
N GLY A 114 11.79 23.77 -11.55
CA GLY A 114 13.02 24.54 -11.69
C GLY A 114 14.27 23.69 -11.41
N PRO A 115 15.48 24.24 -11.61
CA PRO A 115 16.74 23.54 -11.33
C PRO A 115 16.82 23.00 -9.89
N ASP A 116 16.43 23.79 -8.90
CA ASP A 116 16.45 23.38 -7.49
C ASP A 116 15.48 22.24 -7.22
N THR A 117 14.26 22.31 -7.77
CA THR A 117 13.27 21.23 -7.62
C THR A 117 13.73 19.94 -8.28
N LEU A 118 14.35 20.03 -9.46
CA LEU A 118 14.93 18.88 -10.14
C LEU A 118 16.08 18.28 -9.33
N HIS A 119 16.92 19.11 -8.71
CA HIS A 119 17.98 18.67 -7.81
C HIS A 119 17.42 17.91 -6.60
N GLU A 120 16.39 18.44 -5.94
CA GLU A 120 15.74 17.78 -4.80
C GLU A 120 15.07 16.45 -5.22
N ILE A 121 14.46 16.38 -6.41
CA ILE A 121 13.91 15.13 -6.94
C ILE A 121 15.02 14.09 -7.12
N GLN A 122 16.19 14.46 -7.65
CA GLN A 122 17.31 13.53 -7.80
C GLN A 122 17.84 13.05 -6.45
N LYS A 123 17.96 13.96 -5.48
CA LYS A 123 18.35 13.64 -4.11
C LYS A 123 17.35 12.69 -3.45
N ALA A 124 16.05 12.91 -3.63
CA ALA A 124 15.01 12.02 -3.13
C ALA A 124 15.10 10.61 -3.75
N LYS A 125 15.33 10.52 -5.07
CA LYS A 125 15.57 9.24 -5.76
C LYS A 125 16.77 8.49 -5.19
N SER A 126 17.91 9.16 -5.00
CA SER A 126 19.10 8.55 -4.40
C SER A 126 18.87 8.11 -2.95
N SER A 127 18.13 8.90 -2.17
CA SER A 127 17.77 8.55 -0.80
C SER A 127 16.89 7.31 -0.74
N HIS A 128 15.87 7.23 -1.62
CA HIS A 128 15.01 6.05 -1.74
C HIS A 128 15.79 4.81 -2.15
N ALA A 129 16.65 4.90 -3.16
CA ALA A 129 17.46 3.77 -3.61
C ALA A 129 18.31 3.17 -2.48
N ARG A 130 18.90 4.03 -1.63
CA ARG A 130 19.65 3.60 -0.45
C ARG A 130 18.76 2.92 0.60
N TYR A 131 17.54 3.40 0.80
CA TYR A 131 16.58 2.81 1.74
C TYR A 131 16.01 1.47 1.24
N ALA A 132 15.67 1.41 -0.05
CA ALA A 132 15.06 0.24 -0.66
C ALA A 132 16.00 -0.97 -0.70
N GLY A 133 17.31 -0.76 -0.92
CA GLY A 133 18.30 -1.85 -0.99
C GLY A 133 18.49 -2.65 0.30
N GLY A 134 18.05 -2.14 1.46
CA GLY A 134 18.25 -2.77 2.77
C GLY A 134 16.98 -3.36 3.42
N THR A 135 15.84 -3.31 2.74
CA THR A 135 14.56 -3.76 3.30
C THR A 135 13.95 -4.80 2.39
N GLU A 136 13.32 -5.85 2.91
CA GLU A 136 12.46 -6.73 2.11
C GLU A 136 11.26 -7.15 2.95
N ARG A 137 10.12 -7.38 2.30
CA ARG A 137 8.90 -7.85 2.98
C ARG A 137 8.38 -9.10 2.29
N LEU A 138 7.97 -10.06 3.10
CA LEU A 138 7.33 -11.30 2.67
C LEU A 138 5.99 -11.40 3.40
N ILE A 139 4.92 -11.67 2.67
CA ILE A 139 3.66 -12.14 3.22
C ILE A 139 3.80 -13.65 3.38
N TYR A 140 3.79 -14.14 4.61
CA TYR A 140 3.82 -15.58 4.87
C TYR A 140 2.44 -16.05 5.33
N GLU A 141 1.76 -16.84 4.49
CA GLU A 141 0.50 -17.47 4.84
C GLU A 141 0.76 -18.79 5.57
N PHE A 142 0.42 -18.83 6.87
CA PHE A 142 0.50 -20.05 7.67
C PHE A 142 -0.80 -20.85 7.55
N SER A 143 -0.78 -21.94 6.78
CA SER A 143 -1.97 -22.72 6.42
C SER A 143 -2.20 -23.99 7.26
N ASN A 144 -1.27 -24.37 8.15
CA ASN A 144 -1.35 -25.65 8.87
C ASN A 144 -2.51 -25.70 9.88
N TYR A 145 -2.79 -24.59 10.56
CA TYR A 145 -3.92 -24.44 11.49
C TYR A 145 -4.21 -22.96 11.73
N GLY A 146 -5.36 -22.67 12.36
CA GLY A 146 -5.74 -21.31 12.75
C GLY A 146 -6.20 -21.22 14.20
N LYS A 147 -6.83 -20.08 14.53
CA LYS A 147 -7.23 -19.74 15.91
C LYS A 147 -7.99 -20.85 16.66
N ARG A 148 -8.85 -21.60 15.95
CA ARG A 148 -9.69 -22.67 16.55
C ARG A 148 -8.86 -23.76 17.23
N VAL A 149 -7.72 -24.14 16.66
CA VAL A 149 -6.84 -25.17 17.24
C VAL A 149 -6.14 -24.61 18.48
N VAL A 150 -5.65 -23.38 18.41
CA VAL A 150 -4.99 -22.71 19.55
C VAL A 150 -5.95 -22.52 20.72
N GLU A 151 -7.17 -22.07 20.44
CA GLU A 151 -8.25 -21.90 21.41
C GLU A 151 -8.63 -23.24 22.07
N SER A 152 -8.60 -24.36 21.33
CA SER A 152 -8.87 -25.69 21.90
C SER A 152 -7.85 -26.14 22.96
N CYS A 153 -6.66 -25.53 22.95
CA CYS A 153 -5.63 -25.73 23.97
C CYS A 153 -5.77 -24.78 25.16
N ASN A 154 -6.86 -23.99 25.25
CA ASN A 154 -7.07 -22.93 26.25
C ASN A 154 -5.99 -21.84 26.23
N VAL A 155 -5.47 -21.51 25.05
CA VAL A 155 -4.47 -20.45 24.84
C VAL A 155 -5.06 -19.35 23.97
N SER A 156 -4.75 -18.09 24.30
CA SER A 156 -5.08 -16.96 23.43
C SER A 156 -4.29 -17.04 22.11
N PRO A 157 -4.94 -16.94 20.94
CA PRO A 157 -4.25 -16.92 19.64
C PRO A 157 -3.14 -15.87 19.53
N ASP A 158 -3.35 -14.69 20.11
CA ASP A 158 -2.38 -13.61 20.12
C ASP A 158 -1.14 -13.96 20.97
N CYS A 159 -1.36 -14.48 22.18
CA CYS A 159 -0.28 -14.92 23.07
C CYS A 159 0.53 -16.06 22.42
N TYR A 160 -0.16 -17.01 21.78
CA TYR A 160 0.48 -18.09 21.04
C TYR A 160 1.38 -17.55 19.91
N ALA A 161 0.86 -16.62 19.10
CA ALA A 161 1.62 -16.02 18.01
C ALA A 161 2.86 -15.26 18.52
N HIS A 162 2.71 -14.50 19.61
CA HIS A 162 3.84 -13.81 20.25
C HIS A 162 4.91 -14.79 20.75
N ILE A 163 4.54 -15.85 21.45
CA ILE A 163 5.51 -16.86 21.92
C ILE A 163 6.19 -17.56 20.76
N ALA A 164 5.44 -17.91 19.71
CA ALA A 164 6.00 -18.52 18.51
C ALA A 164 7.03 -17.61 17.83
N LEU A 165 6.74 -16.30 17.74
CA LEU A 165 7.67 -15.30 17.20
C LEU A 165 8.92 -15.17 18.06
N GLN A 166 8.79 -15.13 19.39
CA GLN A 166 9.93 -15.08 20.31
C GLN A 166 10.81 -16.34 20.21
N LEU A 167 10.19 -17.52 20.11
CA LEU A 167 10.91 -18.78 19.92
C LEU A 167 11.65 -18.81 18.58
N ALA A 168 11.02 -18.32 17.51
CA ALA A 168 11.67 -18.20 16.20
C ALA A 168 12.87 -17.26 16.27
N ALA A 169 12.72 -16.09 16.88
CA ALA A 169 13.81 -15.12 17.07
C ALA A 169 14.98 -15.74 17.85
N PHE A 170 14.71 -16.45 18.94
CA PHE A 170 15.73 -17.13 19.75
C PHE A 170 16.48 -18.24 18.99
N ARG A 171 15.82 -18.90 18.03
CA ARG A 171 16.46 -19.97 17.22
C ARG A 171 17.23 -19.44 16.01
N CYS A 172 16.90 -18.23 15.56
CA CYS A 172 17.56 -17.57 14.43
C CYS A 172 18.70 -16.64 14.85
N SER A 173 18.83 -16.34 16.15
CA SER A 173 19.99 -15.69 16.78
C SER A 173 21.07 -16.70 17.13
#